data_AF-A0A5N3P6L2-F1
#
_entry.id   AF-A0A5N3P6L2-F1
#
_cell.length_a   1.000
_cell.length_b   1.000
_cell.length_c   1.000
_cell.angle_alpha   90.00
_cell.angle_beta   90.00
_cell.angle_gamma   90.00
#
_symmetry.space_group_name_H-M   'P 1'
#
loop_
_entity.id
_entity.type
_entity.pdbx_description
1 polymer ?
#
loop_
_entity_poly.entity_id
_entity_poly.type
_entity_poly.pdbx_seq_one_letter_code
_entity_poly.pdbx_strand_id
1 'polypeptide(L)' 'MLTERKTRHPDGITEERLERALEVLSALVAEHGEKHVPLRAMIEGQLCELRARKLTRDRMPAYAEAG' A
#
# COMPACT_ATOMS: atom_id res chain seq x y z
N MET A 1 -14.05 -20.95 23.22
CA MET A 1 -13.04 -19.94 23.61
C MET A 1 -12.09 -19.75 22.45
N LEU A 2 -11.80 -18.49 22.11
CA LEU A 2 -11.14 -18.06 20.88
C LEU A 2 -9.63 -18.35 20.94
N THR A 3 -9.12 -19.26 20.11
CA THR A 3 -7.68 -19.44 19.92
C THR A 3 -7.21 -18.57 18.76
N GLU A 4 -6.66 -17.42 19.16
CA GLU A 4 -5.62 -16.63 18.51
C GLU A 4 -5.26 -17.07 17.08
N ARG A 5 -5.91 -16.44 16.10
CA ARG A 5 -5.46 -16.47 14.71
C ARG A 5 -4.13 -15.72 14.66
N LYS A 6 -3.04 -16.47 14.78
CA LYS A 6 -1.67 -16.07 14.47
C LYS A 6 -1.67 -15.32 13.13
N THR A 7 -1.70 -14.00 13.19
CA THR A 7 -1.62 -13.12 12.04
C THR A 7 -0.28 -13.41 11.39
N ARG A 8 -0.31 -14.20 10.31
CA ARG A 8 0.77 -14.19 9.33
C ARG A 8 0.89 -12.73 8.94
N HIS A 9 1.90 -12.03 9.45
CA HIS A 9 2.31 -10.78 8.83
C HIS A 9 2.94 -11.22 7.52
N PRO A 10 2.30 -11.00 6.36
CA PRO A 10 3.06 -11.09 5.12
C PRO A 10 4.12 -9.99 5.22
N ASP A 11 5.38 -10.38 5.33
CA ASP A 11 6.54 -9.47 5.34
C ASP A 11 6.67 -8.63 4.06
N GLY A 12 5.74 -8.76 3.11
CA GLY A 12 5.65 -7.96 1.90
C GLY A 12 4.92 -6.62 2.10
N ILE A 13 5.37 -5.60 1.38
CA ILE A 13 4.60 -4.38 1.18
C ILE A 13 3.39 -4.72 0.30
N THR A 14 2.19 -4.67 0.88
CA THR A 14 0.91 -4.85 0.17
C THR A 14 0.16 -3.52 0.09
N GLU A 15 -0.72 -3.41 -0.90
CA GLU A 15 -1.62 -2.26 -1.07
C GLU A 15 -2.42 -1.96 0.21
N GLU A 16 -3.08 -2.99 0.75
CA GLU A 16 -3.89 -2.89 1.98
C GLU A 16 -3.06 -2.36 3.18
N ARG A 17 -1.77 -2.76 3.27
CA ARG A 17 -0.89 -2.31 4.35
C ARG A 17 -0.51 -0.84 4.20
N LEU A 18 -0.26 -0.39 2.97
CA LEU A 18 -0.01 1.02 2.67
C LEU A 18 -1.26 1.86 2.94
N GLU A 19 -2.45 1.38 2.57
CA GLU A 19 -3.73 2.06 2.85
C GLU A 19 -3.99 2.19 4.36
N ARG A 20 -3.76 1.12 5.13
CA ARG A 20 -3.86 1.18 6.60
C ARG A 20 -2.84 2.13 7.22
N ALA A 21 -1.61 2.14 6.71
CA ALA A 21 -0.60 3.07 7.19
C ALA A 21 -0.99 4.54 6.91
N LEU A 22 -1.62 4.82 5.77
CA LEU A 22 -2.15 6.15 5.45
C LEU A 22 -3.32 6.55 6.35
N GLU A 23 -4.22 5.62 6.67
CA GLU A 23 -5.33 5.87 7.59
C GLU A 23 -4.80 6.30 8.97
N VAL A 24 -3.83 5.57 9.51
CA VAL A 24 -3.17 5.91 10.79
C VAL A 24 -2.41 7.23 10.70
N LEU A 25 -1.63 7.44 9.63
CA LEU A 25 -0.90 8.70 9.45
C LEU A 25 -1.82 9.90 9.28
N SER A 26 -2.99 9.74 8.68
CA SER A 26 -3.98 10.82 8.56
C SER A 26 -4.48 11.25 9.94
N ALA A 27 -4.73 10.30 10.85
CA ALA A 27 -5.07 10.62 12.23
C ALA A 27 -3.90 11.34 12.94
N LEU A 28 -2.68 10.83 12.79
CA LEU A 28 -1.49 11.44 13.40
C LEU A 28 -1.18 12.85 12.86
N VAL A 29 -1.42 13.11 11.56
CA VAL A 29 -1.28 14.45 10.98
C VAL A 29 -2.35 15.38 11.55
N ALA A 30 -3.58 14.89 11.78
CA ALA A 30 -4.62 15.69 12.40
C ALA A 30 -4.31 16.02 13.88
N GLU A 31 -3.69 15.09 14.61
CA GLU A 31 -3.36 15.24 16.04
C GLU A 31 -2.06 16.01 16.30
N HIS A 32 -1.01 15.74 15.50
CA HIS A 32 0.35 16.26 15.72
C HIS A 32 0.80 17.26 14.64
N GLY A 33 -0.04 17.55 13.66
CA GLY A 33 0.22 18.54 12.62
C GLY A 33 1.26 18.09 11.59
N GLU A 34 1.96 19.08 11.01
CA GLU A 34 2.78 18.93 9.79
C GLU A 34 3.97 17.97 9.92
N LYS A 35 4.34 17.57 11.15
CA LYS A 35 5.45 16.65 11.43
C LYS A 35 5.33 15.31 10.71
N HIS A 36 4.12 14.84 10.45
CA HIS A 36 3.86 13.54 9.82
C HIS A 36 3.50 13.65 8.32
N VAL A 37 3.36 14.86 7.79
CA VAL A 37 3.07 15.12 6.37
C VAL A 37 4.12 14.51 5.43
N PRO A 38 5.44 14.65 5.64
CA PRO A 38 6.43 14.05 4.73
C PRO A 38 6.37 12.52 4.73
N LEU A 39 6.12 11.91 5.89
CA LEU A 39 5.96 10.46 6.01
C LEU A 39 4.70 9.97 5.29
N ARG A 40 3.59 10.69 5.43
CA ARG A 40 2.34 10.43 4.71
C ARG A 40 2.55 10.51 3.19
N ALA A 41 3.19 11.57 2.70
CA ALA A 41 3.46 11.76 1.27
C ALA A 41 4.33 10.62 0.70
N MET A 42 5.31 10.12 1.45
CA MET A 42 6.13 8.99 1.04
C MET A 42 5.27 7.72 0.84
N ILE A 43 4.39 7.40 1.79
CA ILE A 43 3.51 6.22 1.70
C ILE A 43 2.48 6.38 0.58
N GLU A 44 1.94 7.58 0.36
CA GLU A 44 1.05 7.87 -0.78
C GLU A 44 1.76 7.63 -2.12
N GLY A 45 3.03 8.05 -2.22
CA GLY A 45 3.88 7.77 -3.39
C GLY A 45 4.05 6.28 -3.65
N GLN A 46 4.41 5.51 -2.62
CA GLN A 46 4.58 4.05 -2.73
C GLN A 46 3.28 3.35 -3.14
N LEU A 47 2.12 3.80 -2.62
CA LEU A 47 0.82 3.27 -2.99
C LEU A 47 0.48 3.58 -4.45
N CYS A 48 0.77 4.80 -4.89
CA CYS A 48 0.57 5.24 -6.28
C CYS A 48 1.42 4.40 -7.24
N GLU A 49 2.71 4.21 -6.95
CA GLU A 49 3.61 3.38 -7.75
C GLU A 49 3.16 1.92 -7.81
N LEU A 50 2.73 1.37 -6.67
CA LEU A 50 2.24 0.00 -6.61
C LEU A 50 0.96 -0.19 -7.46
N ARG A 51 0.04 0.78 -7.41
CA ARG A 51 -1.16 0.81 -8.25
C ARG A 51 -0.83 0.96 -9.73
N ALA A 52 0.09 1.86 -10.07
CA ALA A 52 0.54 2.06 -11.45
C ALA A 52 1.19 0.79 -12.02
N ARG A 53 2.00 0.08 -11.23
CA ARG A 53 2.59 -1.22 -11.59
C ARG A 53 1.52 -2.29 -11.81
N LYS A 54 0.52 -2.39 -10.92
CA LYS A 54 -0.61 -3.32 -11.10
C LYS A 54 -1.39 -3.01 -12.37
N LEU A 55 -1.70 -1.74 -12.61
CA LEU A 55 -2.44 -1.30 -13.81
C LEU A 55 -1.66 -1.59 -15.10
N THR A 56 -0.34 -1.36 -15.10
CA THR A 56 0.52 -1.65 -16.26
C THR A 56 0.62 -3.15 -16.52
N ARG A 57 0.70 -3.96 -15.45
CA ARG A 57 0.70 -5.43 -15.54
C ARG A 57 -0.63 -5.98 -16.03
N ASP A 58 -1.75 -5.36 -15.66
CA ASP A 58 -3.10 -5.73 -16.10
C ASP A 58 -3.36 -5.30 -17.56
N ARG A 59 -2.80 -4.15 -17.98
CA ARG A 59 -2.94 -3.58 -19.33
C ARG A 59 -2.00 -4.17 -20.39
N MET A 60 -1.04 -5.00 -20.04
CA MET A 60 -0.30 -5.81 -21.01
C MET A 60 -0.97 -7.19 -21.13
N PRO A 61 -1.98 -7.38 -22.00
CA PRO A 61 -2.26 -8.71 -22.49
C PRO A 61 -0.98 -9.20 -23.16
N ALA A 62 -0.61 -10.44 -22.85
CA ALA A 62 0.58 -11.07 -23.40
C ALA A 62 0.63 -10.85 -24.92
N TYR A 63 1.60 -10.06 -25.39
CA TYR A 63 2.14 -10.24 -26.73
C TYR A 63 2.98 -11.52 -26.70
N ALA A 64 2.31 -12.64 -26.48
CA ALA A 64 2.88 -13.96 -26.61
C ALA A 64 2.26 -14.56 -27.88
N GLU A 65 3.07 -14.50 -28.93
CA GLU A 65 3.16 -15.52 -29.99
C GLU A 65 2.16 -15.36 -31.16
N ALA A 66 2.45 -14.38 -32.02
CA ALA A 66 2.19 -14.50 -33.45
C ALA A 66 3.55 -14.40 -34.17
N GLY A 67 4.22 -15.53 -34.32
CA GLY A 67 5.50 -15.68 -35.02
C GLY A 67 5.76 -17.13 -35.34
#